data_AF-A0A7J5CBM0-F1
#
_entry.id   AF-A0A7J5CBM0-F1
#
_cell.length_a   1.000
_cell.length_b   1.000
_cell.length_c   1.000
_cell.angle_alpha   90.00
_cell.angle_beta   90.00
_cell.angle_gamma   90.00
#
_symmetry.space_group_name_H-M   'P 1'
#
loop_
_entity.id
_entity.type
_entity.pdbx_description
1 polymer ?
#
loop_
_entity_poly.entity_id
_entity_poly.type
_entity_poly.pdbx_seq_one_letter_code
_entity_poly.pdbx_strand_id
1 'polypeptide(L)'
;MRFGGRRSARRRGLVAATALAVLVAVGLTLGVPLLRDRSQHRLERRADREVTATAQRTRTLLLAEPAAREADLRLAADTVDGVDVLSAAAGVAEVRLVFRVRVAKTAASVFGWQRAEAAGCFAQSVRPGATPAPLERLPCPR
;
A
#
# COMPACT_ATOMS: atom_id res chain seq x y z
N MET A 1 -1.20 -44.84 -58.36
CA MET A 1 -0.78 -45.21 -56.98
C MET A 1 -0.14 -44.00 -56.30
N ARG A 2 -0.67 -43.53 -55.16
CA ARG A 2 -0.04 -42.45 -54.36
C ARG A 2 -0.30 -42.69 -52.86
N PHE A 3 0.45 -43.61 -52.26
CA PHE A 3 0.48 -43.80 -50.81
C PHE A 3 1.80 -43.26 -50.27
N GLY A 4 1.74 -42.16 -49.51
CA GLY A 4 2.94 -41.60 -48.87
C GLY A 4 2.72 -40.41 -47.92
N GLY A 5 1.57 -39.72 -47.99
CA GLY A 5 1.37 -38.46 -47.26
C GLY A 5 0.98 -38.55 -45.78
N ARG A 6 0.49 -39.71 -45.29
CA ARG A 6 -0.13 -39.80 -43.96
C ARG A 6 0.85 -39.71 -42.78
N ARG A 7 2.10 -40.15 -42.94
CA ARG A 7 3.10 -40.10 -41.86
C ARG A 7 3.72 -38.70 -41.67
N SER A 8 3.86 -37.92 -42.75
CA SER A 8 4.45 -36.57 -42.68
C SER A 8 3.48 -35.54 -42.11
N ALA A 9 2.19 -35.60 -42.47
CA ALA A 9 1.15 -34.73 -41.92
C ALA A 9 0.96 -34.95 -40.42
N ARG A 10 0.96 -36.21 -39.97
CA ARG A 10 0.81 -36.57 -38.55
C ARG A 10 2.02 -36.14 -37.71
N ARG A 11 3.25 -36.25 -38.24
CA ARG A 11 4.47 -35.72 -37.58
C ARG A 11 4.45 -34.20 -37.48
N ARG A 12 4.06 -33.48 -38.54
CA ARG A 12 3.95 -32.01 -38.52
C ARG A 12 2.90 -31.52 -37.53
N GLY A 13 1.75 -32.19 -37.47
CA GLY A 13 0.70 -31.89 -36.48
C GLY A 13 1.17 -32.10 -35.03
N LEU A 14 1.94 -33.16 -34.77
CA LEU A 14 2.54 -33.41 -33.46
C LEU A 14 3.57 -32.33 -33.07
N VAL A 15 4.47 -31.97 -33.98
CA VAL A 15 5.47 -30.91 -33.73
C VAL A 15 4.80 -29.57 -33.45
N ALA A 16 3.77 -29.22 -34.23
CA ALA A 16 2.99 -28.01 -34.02
C ALA A 16 2.27 -28.00 -32.67
N ALA A 17 1.64 -29.12 -32.28
CA ALA A 17 0.98 -29.24 -30.98
C ALA A 17 1.97 -29.14 -29.81
N THR A 18 3.14 -29.79 -29.91
CA THR A 18 4.18 -29.68 -28.89
C THR A 18 4.75 -28.26 -28.79
N ALA A 19 4.98 -27.59 -29.93
CA ALA A 19 5.47 -26.21 -29.95
C ALA A 19 4.44 -25.26 -29.31
N LEU A 20 3.15 -25.44 -29.60
CA LEU A 20 2.09 -24.65 -28.99
C LEU A 20 1.99 -24.89 -27.48
N ALA A 21 2.08 -26.15 -27.04
CA ALA A 21 2.08 -26.49 -25.62
C ALA A 21 3.26 -25.86 -24.86
N VAL A 22 4.46 -25.87 -25.47
CA VAL A 22 5.65 -25.22 -24.90
C VAL A 22 5.47 -23.70 -24.83
N LEU A 23 4.95 -23.07 -25.88
CA LEU A 23 4.69 -21.62 -25.89
C LEU A 23 3.65 -21.21 -24.83
N VAL A 24 2.58 -21.99 -24.68
CA VAL A 24 1.57 -21.78 -23.63
C VAL A 24 2.18 -21.97 -22.26
N ALA A 25 2.98 -23.02 -22.05
CA ALA A 25 3.66 -23.26 -20.78
C ALA A 25 4.61 -22.11 -20.42
N VAL A 26 5.43 -21.65 -21.36
CA VAL A 26 6.35 -20.51 -21.17
C VAL A 26 5.58 -19.20 -20.94
N GLY A 27 4.49 -18.98 -21.69
CA GLY A 27 3.61 -17.84 -21.52
C GLY A 27 2.96 -17.82 -20.13
N LEU A 28 2.57 -18.97 -19.60
CA LEU A 28 2.03 -19.10 -18.26
C LEU A 28 3.11 -18.92 -17.18
N THR A 29 4.30 -19.51 -17.34
CA THR A 29 5.38 -19.39 -16.34
C THR A 29 5.92 -17.97 -16.21
N LEU A 30 5.93 -17.19 -17.29
CA LEU A 30 6.41 -15.80 -17.26
C LEU A 30 5.28 -14.77 -17.09
N GLY A 31 4.10 -15.02 -17.68
CA GLY A 31 2.99 -14.06 -17.67
C GLY A 31 2.23 -14.00 -16.35
N VAL A 32 2.00 -15.16 -15.71
CA VAL A 32 1.31 -15.24 -14.41
C VAL A 32 2.04 -14.49 -13.28
N PRO A 33 3.36 -14.68 -13.06
CA PRO A 33 4.04 -13.95 -11.98
C PRO A 33 4.05 -12.44 -12.22
N LEU A 34 4.19 -11.97 -13.45
CA LEU A 34 4.12 -10.53 -13.78
C LEU A 34 2.74 -9.93 -13.49
N LEU A 35 1.66 -10.67 -13.77
CA LEU A 35 0.31 -10.23 -13.45
C LEU A 35 0.06 -10.20 -11.94
N ARG A 36 0.54 -11.22 -11.23
CA ARG A 36 0.51 -11.27 -9.77
C ARG A 36 1.26 -10.08 -9.18
N ASP A 37 2.48 -9.81 -9.67
CA ASP A 37 3.31 -8.69 -9.22
C ASP A 37 2.64 -7.34 -9.43
N ARG A 38 2.06 -7.09 -10.62
CA ARG A 38 1.29 -5.86 -10.87
C ARG A 38 0.07 -5.72 -9.96
N SER A 39 -0.63 -6.82 -9.65
CA SER A 39 -1.79 -6.78 -8.75
C SER A 39 -1.37 -6.45 -7.32
N GLN A 40 -0.29 -7.07 -6.84
CA GLN A 40 0.30 -6.81 -5.54
C GLN A 40 0.78 -5.36 -5.43
N HIS A 41 1.50 -4.87 -6.44
CA HIS A 41 2.04 -3.52 -6.46
C HIS A 41 0.96 -2.43 -6.55
N ARG A 42 -0.23 -2.75 -7.07
CA ARG A 42 -1.41 -1.87 -6.98
C ARG A 42 -2.00 -1.85 -5.57
N LEU A 43 -1.97 -2.98 -4.86
CA LEU A 43 -2.45 -3.09 -3.48
C LEU A 43 -1.54 -2.30 -2.53
N GLU A 44 -0.23 -2.41 -2.70
CA GLU A 44 0.78 -1.62 -1.98
C GLU A 44 0.56 -0.12 -2.19
N ARG A 45 0.46 0.34 -3.45
CA ARG A 45 0.16 1.75 -3.74
C ARG A 45 -1.20 2.22 -3.23
N ARG A 46 -2.15 1.33 -2.98
CA ARG A 46 -3.40 1.67 -2.31
C ARG A 46 -3.17 1.83 -0.80
N ALA A 47 -2.43 0.92 -0.18
CA ALA A 47 -2.06 1.04 1.23
C ALA A 47 -1.26 2.33 1.50
N ASP A 48 -0.31 2.70 0.65
CA ASP A 48 0.47 3.94 0.78
C ASP A 48 -0.40 5.21 0.67
N ARG A 49 -1.35 5.22 -0.26
CA ARG A 49 -2.30 6.33 -0.39
C ARG A 49 -3.20 6.43 0.82
N GLU A 50 -3.63 5.29 1.37
CA GLU A 50 -4.42 5.25 2.59
C GLU A 50 -3.63 5.80 3.77
N VAL A 51 -2.34 5.48 3.91
CA VAL A 51 -1.48 6.06 4.95
C VAL A 51 -1.50 7.58 4.91
N THR A 52 -1.42 8.16 3.71
CA THR A 52 -1.43 9.62 3.53
C THR A 52 -2.82 10.20 3.80
N ALA A 53 -3.88 9.53 3.37
CA ALA A 53 -5.26 9.94 3.62
C ALA A 53 -5.60 9.90 5.11
N THR A 54 -5.22 8.83 5.82
CA THR A 54 -5.36 8.71 7.27
C THR A 54 -4.56 9.78 7.98
N ALA A 55 -3.31 10.05 7.59
CA ALA A 55 -2.52 11.12 8.19
C ALA A 55 -3.18 12.51 8.03
N GLN A 56 -3.76 12.80 6.86
CA GLN A 56 -4.52 14.05 6.65
C GLN A 56 -5.81 14.08 7.46
N ARG A 57 -6.51 12.95 7.61
CA ARG A 57 -7.68 12.85 8.49
C ARG A 57 -7.30 13.11 9.96
N THR A 58 -6.22 12.50 10.44
CA THR A 58 -5.70 12.75 11.79
C THR A 58 -5.38 14.23 11.96
N ARG A 59 -4.71 14.85 10.98
CA ARG A 59 -4.49 16.30 10.98
C ARG A 59 -5.79 17.09 11.08
N THR A 60 -6.82 16.77 10.30
CA THR A 60 -8.09 17.50 10.39
C THR A 60 -8.73 17.41 11.77
N LEU A 61 -8.62 16.27 12.45
CA LEU A 61 -9.14 16.09 13.81
C LEU A 61 -8.32 16.88 14.84
N LEU A 62 -6.98 16.81 14.75
CA LEU A 62 -6.08 17.57 15.63
C LEU A 62 -6.26 19.08 15.52
N LEU A 63 -6.76 19.56 14.37
CA LEU A 63 -6.98 20.98 14.10
C LEU A 63 -8.43 21.43 14.29
N ALA A 64 -9.38 20.51 14.51
CA ALA A 64 -10.78 20.85 14.71
C ALA A 64 -11.01 21.57 16.05
N GLU A 65 -10.34 21.11 17.09
CA GLU A 65 -10.27 21.77 18.40
C GLU A 65 -8.78 21.96 18.73
N PRO A 66 -8.19 23.12 18.38
CA PRO A 66 -6.78 23.39 18.63
C PRO A 66 -6.56 23.70 20.13
N ALA A 67 -6.90 22.75 20.98
CA ALA A 67 -6.41 22.70 22.34
C ALA A 67 -4.94 22.31 22.24
N ALA A 68 -4.04 23.30 22.32
CA ALA A 68 -2.60 23.07 22.31
C ALA A 68 -2.11 22.45 23.63
N ARG A 69 -2.78 21.39 24.07
CA ARG A 69 -2.43 20.58 25.22
C ARG A 69 -2.09 19.19 24.71
N GLU A 70 -1.05 18.63 25.30
CA GLU A 70 -0.50 17.34 24.93
C GLU A 70 -1.53 16.20 25.07
N ALA A 71 -2.30 16.19 26.16
CA ALA A 71 -3.31 15.18 26.42
C ALA A 71 -4.45 15.19 25.39
N ASP A 72 -4.91 16.37 24.99
CA ASP A 72 -6.01 16.52 24.04
C ASP A 72 -5.59 16.08 22.63
N LEU A 73 -4.36 16.41 22.22
CA LEU A 73 -3.81 15.96 20.94
C LEU A 73 -3.56 14.45 20.90
N ARG A 74 -3.14 13.85 22.01
CA ARG A 74 -3.03 12.38 22.11
C ARG A 74 -4.40 11.72 21.97
N LEU A 75 -5.38 12.19 22.75
CA LEU A 75 -6.74 11.68 22.71
C LEU A 75 -7.32 11.76 21.29
N ALA A 76 -7.16 12.90 20.62
CA ALA A 76 -7.64 13.09 19.27
C ALA A 76 -6.96 12.14 18.27
N ALA A 77 -5.65 11.91 18.39
CA ALA A 77 -4.94 10.96 17.53
C ALA A 77 -5.37 9.50 17.78
N ASP A 78 -5.59 9.13 19.05
CA ASP A 78 -5.97 7.78 19.47
C ASP A 78 -7.39 7.39 18.99
N THR A 79 -8.24 8.36 18.66
CA THR A 79 -9.55 8.10 18.04
C THR A 79 -9.46 7.64 16.57
N VAL A 80 -8.28 7.73 15.95
CA VAL A 80 -8.09 7.36 14.55
C VAL A 80 -7.49 5.96 14.46
N ASP A 81 -8.27 5.04 13.89
CA ASP A 81 -7.82 3.67 13.66
C ASP A 81 -6.51 3.60 12.86
N GLY A 82 -5.57 2.82 13.36
CA GLY A 82 -4.26 2.62 12.75
C GLY A 82 -3.26 3.75 12.99
N VAL A 83 -3.55 4.68 13.90
CA VAL A 83 -2.60 5.70 14.35
C VAL A 83 -2.00 5.32 15.70
N ASP A 84 -0.67 5.38 15.80
CA ASP A 84 0.05 5.31 17.07
C ASP A 84 0.73 6.64 17.33
N VAL A 85 0.51 7.23 18.51
CA VAL A 85 1.31 8.37 18.95
C VAL A 85 2.69 7.88 19.38
N LEU A 86 3.75 8.42 18.75
CA LEU A 86 5.13 8.12 19.10
C LEU A 86 5.66 9.10 20.15
N SER A 87 5.33 10.38 20.02
CA SER A 87 5.63 11.39 21.01
C SER A 87 4.67 12.56 20.89
N ALA A 88 4.46 13.26 22.00
CA ALA A 88 3.81 14.55 22.03
C ALA A 88 4.63 15.40 22.99
N ALA A 89 5.13 16.54 22.53
CA ALA A 89 6.02 17.39 23.30
C ALA A 89 5.50 18.82 23.28
N ALA A 90 5.20 19.36 24.46
CA ALA A 90 4.92 20.78 24.63
C ALA A 90 6.22 21.58 24.53
N GLY A 91 6.26 22.52 23.59
CA GLY A 91 7.23 23.61 23.52
C GLY A 91 6.69 24.89 24.15
N VAL A 92 7.42 26.00 23.98
CA VAL A 92 7.07 27.30 24.59
C VAL A 92 5.74 27.86 24.07
N ALA A 93 5.41 27.63 22.79
CA ALA A 93 4.22 28.18 22.15
C ALA A 93 3.46 27.18 21.26
N GLU A 94 3.94 25.93 21.18
CA GLU A 94 3.37 24.91 20.30
C GLU A 94 3.48 23.53 20.94
N VAL A 95 2.58 22.63 20.58
CA VAL A 95 2.73 21.21 20.87
C VAL A 95 3.08 20.49 19.57
N ARG A 96 4.17 19.75 19.57
CA ARG A 96 4.58 18.90 18.45
C ARG A 96 4.15 17.47 18.74
N LEU A 97 3.22 16.97 17.93
CA LEU A 97 2.78 15.59 17.97
C LEU A 97 3.47 14.82 16.84
N VAL A 98 4.14 13.72 17.18
CA VAL A 98 4.71 12.76 16.25
C VAL A 98 3.91 11.47 16.34
N PHE A 99 3.42 11.00 15.21
CA PHE A 99 2.59 9.80 15.15
C PHE A 99 2.96 8.94 13.95
N ARG A 100 2.70 7.63 14.07
CA ARG A 100 2.85 6.63 13.02
C ARG A 100 1.47 6.19 12.57
N VAL A 101 1.25 6.16 11.27
CA VAL A 101 0.09 5.56 10.64
C VAL A 101 0.48 4.18 10.14
N ARG A 102 -0.33 3.16 10.45
CA ARG A 102 -0.21 1.78 9.98
C ARG A 102 -1.49 1.38 9.26
N VAL A 103 -1.34 0.92 8.03
CA VAL A 103 -2.45 0.42 7.21
C VAL A 103 -2.14 -0.99 6.77
N ALA A 104 -3.07 -1.90 7.05
CA ALA A 104 -3.10 -3.23 6.44
C ALA A 104 -4.30 -3.30 5.49
N LYS A 105 -4.06 -3.72 4.25
CA LYS A 105 -5.11 -4.00 3.25
C LYS A 105 -5.00 -5.45 2.81
N THR A 106 -6.14 -6.10 2.74
CA THR A 106 -6.28 -7.44 2.17
C THR A 106 -7.21 -7.38 0.96
N ALA A 107 -6.88 -8.12 -0.09
CA ALA A 107 -7.73 -8.21 -1.28
C ALA A 107 -7.76 -9.65 -1.81
N ALA A 108 -8.93 -10.07 -2.28
CA ALA A 108 -9.06 -11.29 -3.06
C ALA A 108 -8.57 -11.03 -4.49
N SER A 109 -7.80 -11.96 -5.04
CA SER A 109 -7.28 -11.93 -6.41
C SER A 109 -7.48 -13.31 -7.05
N VAL A 110 -7.42 -13.37 -8.38
CA VAL A 110 -7.40 -14.63 -9.14
C VAL A 110 -6.21 -15.53 -8.76
N PHE A 111 -5.21 -14.97 -8.07
CA PHE A 111 -4.04 -15.68 -7.55
C PHE A 111 -4.11 -16.01 -6.05
N GLY A 112 -5.30 -15.90 -5.45
CA GLY A 112 -5.54 -16.10 -4.01
C GLY A 112 -5.59 -14.79 -3.22
N TRP A 113 -5.45 -14.89 -1.90
CA TRP A 113 -5.44 -13.72 -1.01
C TRP A 113 -4.12 -12.96 -1.11
N GLN A 114 -4.22 -11.63 -1.23
CA GLN A 114 -3.11 -10.70 -1.22
C GLN A 114 -3.21 -9.78 -0.02
N ARG A 115 -2.06 -9.42 0.54
CA ARG A 115 -1.93 -8.52 1.68
C ARG A 115 -0.90 -7.44 1.33
N ALA A 116 -1.19 -6.20 1.69
CA ALA A 116 -0.21 -5.13 1.70
C ALA A 116 -0.27 -4.42 3.04
N GLU A 117 0.90 -4.13 3.58
CA GLU A 117 1.08 -3.36 4.81
C GLU A 117 1.92 -2.15 4.46
N ALA A 118 1.48 -0.98 4.91
CA ALA A 118 2.16 0.28 4.71
C ALA A 118 2.20 1.06 6.03
N ALA A 119 3.31 1.75 6.26
CA ALA A 119 3.46 2.61 7.41
C ALA A 119 4.08 3.95 7.01
N GLY A 120 3.70 5.02 7.72
CA GLY A 120 4.27 6.35 7.54
C GLY A 120 4.28 7.10 8.86
N CYS A 121 5.36 7.85 9.11
CA CYS A 121 5.50 8.64 10.32
C CYS A 121 5.40 10.12 9.96
N PHE A 122 4.70 10.87 10.80
CA PHE A 122 4.35 12.25 10.55
C PHE A 122 4.52 13.07 11.81
N ALA A 123 4.82 14.36 11.63
CA ALA A 123 4.79 15.34 12.69
C ALA A 123 3.80 16.47 12.36
N GLN A 124 2.99 16.82 13.35
CA GLN A 124 2.10 17.97 13.30
C GLN A 124 2.41 18.88 14.50
N SER A 125 2.81 20.11 14.21
CA SER A 125 2.88 21.17 15.23
C SER A 125 1.55 21.91 15.29
N VAL A 126 0.98 22.03 16.49
CA VAL A 126 -0.26 22.75 16.76
C VAL A 126 0.04 23.94 17.66
N ARG A 127 -0.34 25.13 17.19
CA ARG A 127 -0.22 26.39 17.92
C ARG A 127 -1.62 26.93 18.20
N PRO A 128 -1.93 27.34 19.44
CA PRO A 128 -3.21 27.96 19.72
C PRO A 128 -3.29 29.31 19.00
N GLY A 129 -4.39 29.53 18.26
CA GLY A 129 -4.69 30.82 17.60
C GLY A 129 -3.81 31.19 16.40
N ALA A 130 -2.96 30.28 15.90
CA ALA A 130 -2.11 30.53 14.73
C ALA A 130 -2.44 29.57 13.58
N THR A 131 -2.02 29.93 12.36
CA THR A 131 -2.14 29.06 11.19
C THR A 131 -1.38 27.75 11.45
N PRO A 132 -2.04 26.58 11.29
CA PRO A 132 -1.41 25.29 11.53
C PRO A 132 -0.18 25.08 10.65
N ALA A 133 0.88 24.52 11.23
CA ALA A 133 2.05 24.11 10.47
C ALA A 133 1.67 23.02 9.43
N PRO A 134 2.39 22.94 8.29
CA PRO A 134 2.20 21.85 7.36
C PRO A 134 2.53 20.51 8.03
N LEU A 135 1.85 19.45 7.60
CA LEU A 135 2.15 18.10 8.05
C LEU A 135 3.52 17.67 7.50
N GLU A 136 4.45 17.39 8.40
CA GLU A 136 5.80 16.96 8.05
C GLU A 136 5.85 15.43 7.99
N ARG A 137 6.49 14.88 6.95
CA ARG A 137 6.74 13.44 6.85
C ARG A 137 8.12 13.12 7.40
N LEU A 138 8.19 12.14 8.30
CA LEU A 138 9.40 11.72 9.00
C LEU A 138 9.79 10.28 8.64
N PRO A 139 11.07 9.92 8.76
CA PRO A 139 11.48 8.52 8.73
C PRO A 139 10.88 7.80 9.94
N CYS A 140 10.33 6.61 9.72
CA CYS A 140 9.83 5.80 10.83
C CYS A 140 10.97 5.14 11.60
N PRO A 141 10.87 5.08 12.94
CA PRO A 141 11.76 4.22 13.73
C PRO A 141 11.57 2.77 13.27
N ARG A 142 12.70 2.04 13.14
CA ARG A 142 12.71 0.62 12.82
C ARG A 142 12.25 -0.23 13.99
#